data_AF-A0A7X2MHW3-F1
#
_entry.id   AF-A0A7X2MHW3-F1
#
_cell.length_a   1.000
_cell.length_b   1.000
_cell.length_c   1.000
_cell.angle_alpha   90.00
_cell.angle_beta   90.00
_cell.angle_gamma   90.00
#
_symmetry.space_group_name_H-M   'P 1'
#
loop_
_entity.id
_entity.type
_entity.pdbx_description
1 polymer ?
#
loop_
_entity_poly.entity_id
_entity_poly.type
_entity_poly.pdbx_seq_one_letter_code
_entity_poly.pdbx_strand_id
1 'polypeptide(L)'
;LIFGPLVLAAVLLAVVLVTPFNFTKPDSEEIHEASLSQSNNIFKGTAVKKAAFEQNYVPFMGSSELSRIDAFHPASMALRYHRDYQPFLLGAAGSQSLT
;
A
#
# COMPACT_ATOMS: atom_id res chain seq x y z
N LEU A 1 35.57 -0.05 -34.33
CA LEU A 1 35.05 -0.68 -33.09
C LEU A 1 33.55 -0.41 -32.97
N ILE A 2 32.72 -1.14 -33.72
CA ILE A 2 31.26 -0.88 -33.84
C ILE A 2 30.47 -1.75 -32.84
N PHE A 3 31.07 -2.86 -32.39
CA PHE A 3 30.48 -3.81 -31.44
C PHE A 3 30.65 -3.42 -29.97
N GLY A 4 31.50 -2.43 -29.65
CA GLY A 4 31.74 -2.00 -28.27
C GLY A 4 30.47 -1.58 -27.51
N PRO A 5 29.62 -0.71 -28.09
CA PRO A 5 28.34 -0.33 -27.48
C PRO A 5 27.37 -1.51 -27.32
N LEU A 6 27.38 -2.47 -28.28
CA LEU A 6 26.50 -3.64 -28.25
C LEU A 6 26.87 -4.60 -27.11
N VAL A 7 28.17 -4.86 -26.94
CA VAL A 7 28.68 -5.70 -25.85
C VAL A 7 28.40 -5.05 -24.50
N LEU A 8 28.59 -3.73 -24.39
CA LEU A 8 28.30 -2.99 -23.16
C LEU A 8 26.81 -3.06 -22.78
N ALA A 9 25.91 -2.92 -23.75
CA ALA A 9 24.47 -3.03 -23.53
C ALA A 9 24.06 -4.43 -23.07
N ALA A 10 24.64 -5.49 -23.67
CA ALA A 10 24.39 -6.87 -23.28
C ALA A 10 24.85 -7.15 -21.84
N VAL A 11 26.00 -6.63 -21.44
CA VAL A 11 26.52 -6.78 -20.08
C VAL A 11 25.64 -6.03 -19.07
N LEU A 12 25.23 -4.79 -19.36
CA LEU A 12 24.33 -4.03 -18.48
C LEU A 12 22.98 -4.73 -18.32
N LEU A 13 22.41 -5.27 -19.40
CA LEU A 13 21.16 -6.03 -19.35
C LEU A 13 21.31 -7.30 -18.51
N ALA A 14 22.41 -8.04 -18.67
CA ALA A 14 22.69 -9.20 -17.84
C ALA A 14 22.78 -8.81 -16.36
N VAL A 15 23.51 -7.74 -16.01
CA VAL A 15 23.62 -7.25 -14.63
C VAL A 15 22.23 -6.92 -14.07
N VAL A 16 21.40 -6.19 -14.82
CA VAL A 16 20.04 -5.84 -14.38
C VAL A 16 19.18 -7.09 -14.15
N LEU A 17 19.30 -8.12 -15.00
CA LEU A 17 18.54 -9.36 -14.86
C LEU A 17 18.98 -10.22 -13.67
N VAL A 18 20.28 -10.22 -13.32
CA VAL A 18 20.78 -11.01 -12.18
C VAL A 18 20.65 -10.23 -10.86
N THR A 19 20.40 -8.92 -10.91
CA THR A 19 20.25 -8.10 -9.70
C THR A 19 18.95 -8.50 -8.97
N PRO A 20 19.03 -8.97 -7.71
CA PRO A 20 17.84 -9.23 -6.93
C PRO A 20 17.20 -7.90 -6.54
N PHE A 21 16.11 -7.55 -7.21
CA PHE A 21 15.25 -6.45 -6.78
C PHE A 21 14.59 -6.84 -5.46
N ASN A 22 15.17 -6.37 -4.36
CA ASN A 22 14.59 -6.56 -3.03
C ASN A 22 13.44 -5.56 -2.87
N PHE A 23 12.21 -6.03 -3.05
CA PHE A 23 11.04 -5.31 -2.59
C PHE A 23 10.99 -5.48 -1.07
N THR A 24 11.54 -4.50 -0.34
CA THR A 24 11.49 -4.47 1.12
C THR A 24 10.03 -4.52 1.57
N LYS A 25 9.76 -5.27 2.65
CA LYS A 25 8.44 -5.27 3.27
C LYS A 25 8.11 -3.85 3.74
N PRO A 26 6.86 -3.38 3.55
CA PRO A 26 6.44 -2.07 4.06
C PRO A 26 6.69 -1.97 5.56
N ASP A 27 7.18 -0.81 6.01
CA ASP A 27 7.40 -0.56 7.43
C ASP A 27 6.07 -0.32 8.17
N SER A 28 6.06 -0.42 9.51
CA SER A 28 4.84 -0.22 10.30
C SER A 28 4.23 1.17 10.12
N GLU A 29 5.06 2.20 10.00
CA GLU A 29 4.60 3.56 9.74
C GLU A 29 4.00 3.71 8.34
N GLU A 30 4.64 3.08 7.35
CA GLU A 30 4.14 3.06 5.96
C GLU A 30 2.78 2.37 5.86
N ILE A 31 2.58 1.28 6.62
CA ILE A 31 1.30 0.58 6.71
C ILE A 31 0.25 1.48 7.40
N HIS A 32 0.63 2.18 8.47
CA HIS A 32 -0.26 3.10 9.17
C HIS A 32 -0.74 4.23 8.26
N GLU A 33 0.18 4.95 7.62
CA GLU A 33 -0.16 6.03 6.69
C GLU A 33 -0.99 5.51 5.51
N ALA A 34 -0.62 4.35 4.96
CA ALA A 34 -1.38 3.72 3.88
C ALA A 34 -2.81 3.39 4.29
N SER A 35 -3.02 2.93 5.53
CA SER A 35 -4.33 2.53 6.06
C SER A 35 -5.35 3.68 6.12
N LEU A 36 -4.87 4.92 6.25
CA LEU A 36 -5.71 6.13 6.32
C LEU A 36 -5.75 6.91 5.00
N SER A 37 -4.78 6.70 4.12
CA SER A 37 -4.59 7.50 2.90
C SER A 37 -5.73 7.45 1.88
N GLN A 38 -6.51 6.36 1.85
CA GLN A 38 -7.53 6.08 0.81
C GLN A 38 -7.00 6.25 -0.63
N SER A 39 -5.67 6.12 -0.83
CA SER A 39 -5.06 6.41 -2.11
C SER A 39 -5.31 5.28 -3.12
N ASN A 40 -5.55 5.64 -4.38
CA ASN A 40 -5.77 4.66 -5.45
C ASN A 40 -4.60 3.68 -5.64
N ASN A 41 -3.38 4.11 -5.32
CA ASN A 41 -2.18 3.27 -5.43
C ASN A 41 -2.17 2.18 -4.35
N ILE A 42 -2.58 2.50 -3.12
CA ILE A 42 -2.74 1.52 -2.03
C ILE A 42 -3.96 0.62 -2.28
N PHE A 43 -5.04 1.20 -2.84
CA PHE A 43 -6.23 0.44 -3.23
C PHE A 43 -5.90 -0.64 -4.28
N LYS A 44 -5.06 -0.33 -5.27
CA LYS A 44 -4.65 -1.27 -6.33
C LYS A 44 -3.47 -2.17 -5.94
N GLY A 45 -2.56 -1.70 -5.08
CA GLY A 45 -1.35 -2.43 -4.68
C GLY A 45 -1.59 -3.50 -3.62
N THR A 46 -1.07 -4.72 -3.81
CA THR A 46 -1.26 -5.85 -2.88
C THR A 46 -0.25 -5.94 -1.75
N ALA A 47 0.94 -5.35 -1.89
CA ALA A 47 2.04 -5.49 -0.92
C ALA A 47 1.67 -4.95 0.47
N VAL A 48 1.16 -3.71 0.53
CA VAL A 48 0.79 -3.06 1.80
C VAL A 48 -0.47 -3.69 2.40
N LYS A 49 -1.48 -4.02 1.59
CA LYS A 49 -2.68 -4.72 2.06
C LYS A 49 -2.35 -6.08 2.70
N LYS A 50 -1.48 -6.86 2.06
CA LYS A 50 -1.05 -8.15 2.60
C LYS A 50 -0.29 -7.98 3.92
N ALA A 51 0.65 -7.03 3.98
CA ALA A 51 1.39 -6.74 5.20
C ALA A 51 0.48 -6.24 6.34
N ALA A 52 -0.56 -5.47 6.02
CA ALA A 52 -1.54 -4.99 6.98
C ALA A 52 -2.42 -6.13 7.52
N PHE A 53 -2.94 -7.00 6.65
CA PHE A 53 -3.85 -8.09 7.03
C PHE A 53 -3.15 -9.27 7.73
N GLU A 54 -1.82 -9.38 7.62
CA GLU A 54 -1.02 -10.26 8.46
C GLU A 54 -0.88 -9.71 9.91
N GLN A 55 -1.29 -8.46 10.14
CA GLN A 55 -1.35 -7.81 11.45
C GLN A 55 -2.81 -7.56 11.86
N ASN A 56 -3.04 -6.69 12.86
CA ASN A 56 -4.38 -6.38 13.37
C ASN A 56 -5.12 -5.30 12.57
N TYR A 57 -4.88 -5.20 11.26
CA TYR A 57 -5.63 -4.26 10.42
C TYR A 57 -6.92 -4.89 9.88
N VAL A 58 -8.04 -4.21 10.13
CA VAL A 58 -9.36 -4.67 9.68
C VAL A 58 -9.77 -3.87 8.44
N PRO A 59 -10.17 -4.52 7.33
CA PRO A 59 -10.60 -3.83 6.13
C PRO A 59 -11.96 -3.15 6.34
N PHE A 60 -12.00 -1.84 6.14
CA PHE A 60 -13.23 -1.03 6.14
C PHE A 60 -13.54 -0.65 4.69
N MET A 61 -14.47 -1.35 4.07
CA MET A 61 -14.87 -1.10 2.68
C MET A 61 -15.95 -0.04 2.60
N GLY A 62 -15.84 0.88 1.65
CA GLY A 62 -16.81 1.97 1.47
C GLY A 62 -16.49 2.84 0.27
N SER A 63 -16.98 4.08 0.27
CA SER A 63 -16.69 5.09 -0.73
C SER A 63 -16.37 6.43 -0.06
N SER A 64 -17.10 7.49 -0.40
CA SER A 64 -16.91 8.84 0.14
C SER A 64 -17.21 8.97 1.65
N GLU A 65 -17.79 7.95 2.27
CA GLU A 65 -18.08 7.92 3.71
C GLU A 65 -16.79 7.83 4.53
N LEU A 66 -15.78 7.11 4.02
CA LEU A 66 -14.52 6.86 4.72
C LEU A 66 -13.62 8.09 4.82
N SER A 67 -13.84 9.11 3.99
CA SER A 67 -13.05 10.35 4.02
C SER A 67 -13.59 11.41 5.00
N ARG A 68 -14.76 11.16 5.58
CA ARG A 68 -15.38 12.08 6.56
C ARG A 68 -14.79 11.83 7.95
N ILE A 69 -13.59 12.34 8.16
CA ILE A 69 -12.88 12.20 9.43
C ILE A 69 -13.46 13.18 10.46
N ASP A 70 -13.96 12.62 11.56
CA ASP A 70 -14.41 13.34 12.74
C ASP A 70 -13.96 12.62 14.03
N ALA A 71 -14.37 13.13 15.19
CA ALA A 71 -14.01 12.54 16.48
C ALA A 71 -14.61 11.14 16.73
N PHE A 72 -15.70 10.80 16.05
CA PHE A 72 -16.40 9.52 16.16
C PHE A 72 -16.05 8.56 15.01
N HIS A 73 -15.25 9.00 14.06
CA HIS A 73 -14.78 8.18 12.95
C HIS A 73 -14.06 6.92 13.47
N PRO A 74 -14.27 5.73 12.89
CA PRO A 74 -13.70 4.48 13.38
C PRO A 74 -12.18 4.54 13.57
N ALA A 75 -11.45 5.19 12.67
CA ALA A 75 -10.00 5.38 12.78
C ALA A 75 -9.62 6.27 13.98
N SER A 76 -10.32 7.38 14.19
CA SER A 76 -10.12 8.28 15.32
C SER A 76 -10.40 7.56 16.65
N MET A 77 -11.46 6.77 16.70
CA MET A 77 -11.84 5.99 17.88
C MET A 77 -10.84 4.87 18.18
N ALA A 78 -10.38 4.14 17.14
CA ALA A 78 -9.37 3.09 17.30
C ALA A 78 -8.06 3.64 17.85
N LEU A 79 -7.60 4.76 17.30
CA LEU A 79 -6.40 5.47 17.76
C LEU A 79 -6.56 6.01 19.19
N ARG A 80 -7.67 6.69 19.48
CA ARG A 80 -7.88 7.35 20.79
C ARG A 80 -7.99 6.38 21.95
N TYR A 81 -8.66 5.24 21.71
CA TYR A 81 -8.96 4.24 22.74
C TYR A 81 -8.00 3.04 22.71
N HIS A 82 -6.93 3.07 21.91
CA HIS A 82 -5.94 2.00 21.80
C HIS A 82 -6.61 0.64 21.59
N ARG A 83 -7.50 0.56 20.60
CA ARG A 83 -8.16 -0.70 20.27
C ARG A 83 -7.13 -1.72 19.82
N ASP A 84 -7.47 -2.99 20.00
CA ASP A 84 -6.70 -4.15 19.56
C ASP A 84 -6.67 -4.32 18.03
N TYR A 85 -7.38 -3.47 17.30
CA TYR A 85 -7.41 -3.43 15.85
C TYR A 85 -7.28 -2.00 15.32
N GLN A 86 -6.74 -1.88 14.10
CA GLN A 86 -6.67 -0.62 13.37
C GLN A 86 -7.49 -0.70 12.07
N PRO A 87 -8.36 0.29 11.77
CA PRO A 87 -9.08 0.31 10.50
C PRO A 87 -8.14 0.51 9.31
N PHE A 88 -8.37 -0.24 8.24
CA PHE A 88 -7.74 -0.05 6.94
C PHE A 88 -8.79 0.38 5.93
N LEU A 89 -8.78 1.66 5.56
CA LEU A 89 -9.82 2.29 4.74
C LEU A 89 -9.65 1.90 3.27
N LEU A 90 -10.58 1.06 2.78
CA LEU A 90 -10.64 0.57 1.41
C LEU A 90 -11.83 1.19 0.68
N GLY A 91 -11.61 2.37 0.13
CA GLY A 91 -12.64 3.09 -0.61
C GLY A 91 -12.25 4.52 -0.82
N ALA A 92 -12.79 5.11 -1.89
CA ALA A 92 -12.65 6.51 -2.20
C ALA A 92 -13.92 6.98 -2.91
N ALA A 93 -14.09 8.28 -3.12
CA ALA A 93 -15.24 8.78 -3.86
C ALA A 93 -15.37 8.08 -5.23
N GLY A 94 -16.51 7.40 -5.45
CA GLY A 94 -16.78 6.67 -6.68
C GLY A 94 -16.42 5.17 -6.66
N SER A 95 -15.83 4.63 -5.59
CA SER A 95 -15.71 3.18 -5.42
C SER A 95 -17.08 2.52 -5.24
N GLN A 96 -17.28 1.39 -5.90
CA GLN A 96 -18.49 0.59 -5.87
C GLN A 96 -18.12 -0.88 -5.68
N SER A 97 -19.11 -1.76 -5.50
CA SER A 97 -18.88 -3.19 -5.19
C SER A 97 -18.02 -3.95 -6.21
N LEU A 98 -17.90 -3.47 -7.45
CA LEU A 98 -17.11 -4.11 -8.52
C LEU A 98 -15.68 -3.53 -8.65
N THR A 99 -15.38 -2.44 -7.95
CA THR A 99 -14.10 -1.70 -8.05
C THR A 99 -12.97 -2.45 -7.35
#